data_AF-A0A831XG28-F1
#
_entry.id   AF-A0A831XG28-F1
#
_cell.length_a   1.000
_cell.length_b   1.000
_cell.length_c   1.000
_cell.angle_alpha   90.00
_cell.angle_beta   90.00
_cell.angle_gamma   90.00
#
_symmetry.space_group_name_H-M   'P 1'
#
loop_
_entity.id
_entity.type
_entity.pdbx_description
1 polymer ?
#
loop_
_entity_poly.entity_id
_entity_poly.type
_entity_poly.pdbx_seq_one_letter_code
_entity_poly.pdbx_strand_id
1 'polypeptide(L)'
;MFRAGARMGGAASLVAAAVLVTGCTTASDAKKRALTELSGLKQRSAVAVSRQEYWSIEEAMARAEAHQARGERQRAEELYDLAAGKAKLLSDRLDRERSGKGEAQHSPPEPLPDHAAKQPASASAVEVSAPESTAAAEPVEPWPGQDAAEQEKTGSEPENAGLRPAAIVGKRFSYTVGKGESLRYIGAKFGVSWRRLAQYNRIDPRKPLKAGQVLRIDTRRIVPRRIDDGIVINIPDRTLYYFRNGDVERIYSVAVGKPKPPSDPEKRAWHTPTGTFRIIGKMKDPTWRVPPSIQKEMKEQGKEVKTVVPPGAGNPLGKYALRTSLPGILIHGTNFPESVYGFSSHGCIRVFPEFMEDLFNAVTVDTAGEIIYEPVKLTVSSGGRVLLEVHRDIYNRQGNLHEQVKAIAQEHRVVDRINWDKVKWVLKGMTGVPEDVSL
;
A
#
# COMPACT_ATOMS: atom_id res chain seq x y z
N MET A 1 -35.48 59.15 -60.12
CA MET A 1 -35.75 60.54 -59.73
C MET A 1 -35.06 60.82 -58.39
N PHE A 2 -34.27 61.91 -58.34
CA PHE A 2 -33.85 62.72 -57.17
C PHE A 2 -33.16 62.03 -55.96
N ARG A 3 -31.86 62.31 -55.72
CA ARG A 3 -31.28 63.41 -54.89
C ARG A 3 -31.64 63.26 -53.39
N ALA A 4 -30.70 63.00 -52.48
CA ALA A 4 -29.65 63.88 -51.93
C ALA A 4 -30.16 65.00 -51.01
N GLY A 5 -29.62 65.05 -49.78
CA GLY A 5 -29.71 66.12 -48.77
C GLY A 5 -29.55 65.51 -47.37
N ALA A 6 -28.46 65.60 -46.59
CA ALA A 6 -27.50 66.64 -46.19
C ALA A 6 -27.91 67.45 -44.94
N ARG A 7 -27.05 67.33 -43.89
CA ARG A 7 -26.77 68.27 -42.75
C ARG A 7 -27.89 68.47 -41.69
N MET A 8 -27.66 68.69 -40.39
CA MET A 8 -26.57 69.10 -39.48
C MET A 8 -26.93 68.53 -38.07
N GLY A 9 -26.03 68.10 -37.17
CA GLY A 9 -25.15 68.91 -36.34
C GLY A 9 -25.55 68.78 -34.85
N GLY A 10 -24.66 68.23 -34.01
CA GLY A 10 -24.87 68.12 -32.56
C GLY A 10 -23.68 67.46 -31.87
N ALA A 11 -22.94 68.25 -31.09
CA ALA A 11 -21.68 67.88 -30.45
C ALA A 11 -21.86 67.13 -29.11
N ALA A 12 -20.81 66.39 -28.75
CA ALA A 12 -20.39 66.03 -27.39
C ALA A 12 -21.23 65.01 -26.58
N SER A 13 -20.78 63.76 -26.60
CA SER A 13 -20.38 63.05 -25.37
C SER A 13 -19.47 61.87 -25.72
N LEU A 14 -18.18 62.05 -25.43
CA LEU A 14 -17.21 60.97 -25.30
C LEU A 14 -17.61 60.11 -24.09
N VAL A 15 -18.33 59.01 -24.34
CA VAL A 15 -18.32 57.89 -23.42
C VAL A 15 -17.24 56.95 -23.94
N ALA A 16 -16.05 57.10 -23.37
CA ALA A 16 -15.02 56.08 -23.44
C ALA A 16 -15.59 54.82 -22.77
N ALA A 17 -16.15 53.92 -23.57
CA ALA A 17 -16.28 52.54 -23.17
C ALA A 17 -14.85 51.99 -23.12
N ALA A 18 -14.22 52.12 -21.95
CA ALA A 18 -13.10 51.28 -21.58
C ALA A 18 -13.61 49.84 -21.59
N VAL A 19 -13.57 49.21 -22.76
CA VAL A 19 -13.47 47.76 -22.84
C VAL A 19 -12.12 47.45 -22.23
N LEU A 20 -12.13 47.21 -20.91
CA LEU A 20 -11.12 46.38 -20.30
C LEU A 20 -11.17 45.08 -21.10
N VAL A 21 -10.21 44.93 -22.01
CA VAL A 21 -9.80 43.63 -22.50
C VAL A 21 -9.16 42.95 -21.29
N THR A 22 -10.00 42.48 -20.37
CA THR A 22 -9.62 41.37 -19.50
C THR A 22 -9.37 40.22 -20.46
N GLY A 23 -8.09 39.99 -20.74
CA GLY A 23 -7.65 38.90 -21.60
C GLY A 23 -8.31 37.61 -21.13
N CYS A 24 -9.27 37.14 -21.92
CA CYS A 24 -9.92 35.87 -21.69
C CYS A 24 -8.86 34.81 -21.96
N THR A 25 -8.17 34.34 -20.93
CA THR A 25 -7.25 33.22 -21.06
C THR A 25 -8.09 32.03 -21.46
N THR A 26 -7.79 31.44 -22.60
CA THR A 26 -8.48 30.24 -23.05
C THR A 26 -7.76 29.02 -22.47
N ALA A 27 -8.46 27.88 -22.35
CA ALA A 27 -7.82 26.61 -22.01
C ALA A 27 -6.61 26.26 -22.92
N SER A 28 -6.57 26.82 -24.15
CA SER A 28 -5.42 26.73 -25.06
C SER A 28 -4.19 27.48 -24.53
N ASP A 29 -4.38 28.63 -23.88
CA ASP A 29 -3.30 29.42 -23.29
C ASP A 29 -2.76 28.76 -22.02
N ALA A 30 -3.65 28.19 -21.20
CA ALA A 30 -3.26 27.42 -20.01
C ALA A 30 -2.43 26.18 -20.38
N LYS A 31 -2.86 25.43 -21.41
CA LYS A 31 -2.09 24.31 -21.97
C LYS A 31 -0.70 24.74 -22.43
N LYS A 32 -0.59 25.86 -23.15
CA LYS A 32 0.69 26.39 -23.63
C LYS A 32 1.63 26.76 -22.47
N ARG A 33 1.10 27.38 -21.41
CA ARG A 33 1.87 27.67 -20.19
C ARG A 33 2.36 26.39 -19.52
N ALA A 34 1.49 25.41 -19.32
CA ALA A 34 1.84 24.13 -18.69
C ALA A 34 2.93 23.37 -19.45
N LEU A 35 2.84 23.33 -20.79
CA LEU A 35 3.86 22.72 -21.64
C LEU A 35 5.20 23.46 -21.58
N THR A 36 5.17 24.80 -21.46
CA THR A 36 6.38 25.62 -21.34
C THR A 36 7.10 25.34 -20.02
N GLU A 37 6.37 25.35 -18.91
CA GLU A 37 6.93 25.06 -17.58
C GLU A 37 7.46 23.62 -17.48
N LEU A 38 6.73 22.65 -18.04
CA LEU A 38 7.16 21.25 -18.05
C LEU A 38 8.43 21.05 -18.91
N SER A 39 8.53 21.74 -20.05
CA SER A 39 9.73 21.68 -20.90
C SER A 39 10.93 22.32 -20.21
N GLY A 40 10.73 23.45 -19.54
CA GLY A 40 11.75 24.10 -18.71
C GLY A 40 12.24 23.20 -17.57
N LEU A 41 11.32 22.53 -16.89
CA LEU A 41 11.67 21.56 -15.84
C LEU A 41 12.50 20.38 -16.40
N LYS A 42 12.10 19.82 -17.55
CA LYS A 42 12.80 18.69 -18.21
C LYS A 42 14.22 19.08 -18.64
N GLN A 43 14.44 20.31 -19.07
CA GLN A 43 15.79 20.82 -19.38
C GLN A 43 16.65 21.01 -18.12
N ARG A 44 16.04 21.34 -16.98
CA ARG A 44 16.75 21.58 -15.71
C ARG A 44 17.07 20.29 -14.96
N SER A 45 16.25 19.25 -15.08
CA SER A 45 16.41 18.01 -14.33
C SER A 45 17.13 16.93 -15.14
N ALA A 46 18.45 16.83 -15.00
CA ALA A 46 19.16 15.66 -15.51
C ALA A 46 19.05 14.45 -14.56
N VAL A 47 18.96 14.67 -13.23
CA VAL A 47 19.01 13.59 -12.20
C VAL A 47 18.20 13.86 -10.91
N ALA A 48 17.82 15.10 -10.59
CA ALA A 48 17.39 15.50 -9.24
C ALA A 48 15.86 15.56 -8.97
N VAL A 49 15.01 15.26 -9.94
CA VAL A 49 13.55 15.22 -9.73
C VAL A 49 13.10 13.78 -9.69
N SER A 50 12.38 13.38 -8.64
CA SER A 50 11.94 11.99 -8.50
C SER A 50 10.91 11.63 -9.58
N ARG A 51 10.89 10.35 -9.97
CA ARG A 51 9.92 9.82 -10.94
C ARG A 51 8.46 10.05 -10.51
N GLN A 52 8.20 10.13 -9.21
CA GLN A 52 6.87 10.39 -8.64
C GLN A 52 6.43 11.84 -8.80
N GLU A 53 7.34 12.81 -8.67
CA GLU A 53 7.05 14.23 -8.85
C GLU A 53 6.71 14.54 -10.31
N TYR A 54 7.46 13.96 -11.24
CA TYR A 54 7.17 14.00 -12.68
C TYR A 54 5.81 13.40 -13.02
N TRP A 55 5.54 12.21 -12.49
CA TRP A 55 4.27 11.54 -12.73
C TRP A 55 3.07 12.38 -12.28
N SER A 56 3.20 13.13 -11.18
CA SER A 56 2.12 13.97 -10.68
C SER A 56 1.77 15.19 -11.56
N ILE A 57 2.72 15.64 -12.39
CA ILE A 57 2.53 16.71 -13.38
C ILE A 57 1.94 16.11 -14.66
N GLU A 58 2.48 14.99 -15.11
CA GLU A 58 1.99 14.27 -16.29
C GLU A 58 0.56 13.77 -16.10
N GLU A 59 0.19 13.33 -14.89
CA GLU A 59 -1.18 12.97 -14.54
C GLU A 59 -2.14 14.16 -14.61
N ALA A 60 -1.72 15.35 -14.14
CA ALA A 60 -2.53 16.56 -14.24
C ALA A 60 -2.74 16.97 -15.70
N MET A 61 -1.68 16.91 -16.52
CA MET A 61 -1.75 17.14 -17.97
C MET A 61 -2.70 16.15 -18.65
N ALA A 62 -2.57 14.85 -18.38
CA ALA A 62 -3.42 13.83 -19.00
C ALA A 62 -4.90 14.00 -18.65
N ARG A 63 -5.21 14.38 -17.40
CA ARG A 63 -6.59 14.69 -16.98
C ARG A 63 -7.09 15.97 -17.64
N ALA A 64 -6.25 16.99 -17.79
CA ALA A 64 -6.61 18.22 -18.49
C ALA A 64 -6.99 17.94 -19.96
N GLU A 65 -6.22 17.11 -20.66
CA GLU A 65 -6.53 16.69 -22.04
C GLU A 65 -7.85 15.91 -22.13
N ALA A 66 -8.12 15.02 -21.17
CA ALA A 66 -9.38 14.27 -21.13
C ALA A 66 -10.60 15.18 -20.92
N HIS A 67 -10.49 16.21 -20.06
CA HIS A 67 -11.55 17.20 -19.88
C HIS A 67 -11.69 18.11 -21.11
N GLN A 68 -10.58 18.49 -21.75
CA GLN A 68 -10.60 19.28 -22.98
C GLN A 68 -11.29 18.51 -24.13
N ALA A 69 -11.03 17.22 -24.28
CA ALA A 69 -11.66 16.36 -25.29
C ALA A 69 -13.18 16.22 -25.08
N ARG A 70 -13.67 16.37 -23.85
CA ARG A 70 -15.10 16.39 -23.50
C ARG A 70 -15.75 17.78 -23.56
N GLY A 71 -15.00 18.81 -23.96
CA GLY A 71 -15.49 20.19 -24.02
C GLY A 71 -15.60 20.89 -22.66
N GLU A 72 -15.09 20.27 -21.58
CA GLU A 72 -15.13 20.79 -20.21
C GLU A 72 -14.00 21.82 -19.97
N ARG A 73 -14.05 22.94 -20.70
CA ARG A 73 -12.94 23.90 -20.82
C ARG A 73 -12.42 24.44 -19.48
N GLN A 74 -13.31 24.82 -18.57
CA GLN A 74 -12.92 25.36 -17.26
C GLN A 74 -12.15 24.31 -16.42
N ARG A 75 -12.59 23.05 -16.48
CA ARG A 75 -11.97 21.96 -15.73
C ARG A 75 -10.61 21.57 -16.32
N ALA A 76 -10.50 21.63 -17.64
CA ALA A 76 -9.23 21.45 -18.34
C ALA A 76 -8.24 22.57 -17.96
N GLU A 77 -8.69 23.83 -17.94
CA GLU A 77 -7.88 25.00 -17.56
C GLU A 77 -7.33 24.89 -16.13
N GLU A 78 -8.18 24.59 -15.14
CA GLU A 78 -7.75 24.37 -13.74
C GLU A 78 -6.64 23.31 -13.61
N LEU A 79 -6.72 22.23 -14.42
CA LEU A 79 -5.75 21.15 -14.40
C LEU A 79 -4.45 21.50 -15.14
N TYR A 80 -4.53 22.27 -16.22
CA TYR A 80 -3.34 22.83 -16.87
C TYR A 80 -2.59 23.80 -15.95
N ASP A 81 -3.30 24.69 -15.25
CA ASP A 81 -2.67 25.62 -14.31
C ASP A 81 -2.08 24.87 -13.10
N LEU A 82 -2.73 23.81 -12.62
CA LEU A 82 -2.16 22.92 -11.60
C LEU A 82 -0.86 22.26 -12.07
N ALA A 83 -0.83 21.75 -13.32
CA ALA A 83 0.37 21.14 -13.91
C ALA A 83 1.50 22.18 -14.03
N ALA A 84 1.19 23.39 -14.51
CA ALA A 84 2.13 24.50 -14.62
C ALA A 84 2.70 24.89 -13.25
N GLY A 85 1.84 25.07 -12.24
CA GLY A 85 2.25 25.45 -10.89
C GLY A 85 3.17 24.42 -10.23
N LYS A 86 2.86 23.12 -10.40
CA LYS A 86 3.74 22.03 -9.93
C LYS A 86 5.10 22.03 -10.62
N ALA A 87 5.13 22.18 -11.95
CA ALA A 87 6.37 22.21 -12.71
C ALA A 87 7.26 23.40 -12.33
N LYS A 88 6.64 24.57 -12.10
CA LYS A 88 7.33 25.77 -11.62
C LYS A 88 7.90 25.60 -10.22
N LEU A 89 7.11 25.09 -9.26
CA LEU A 89 7.58 24.84 -7.89
C LEU A 89 8.79 23.91 -7.82
N LEU A 90 8.80 22.86 -8.65
CA LEU A 90 9.95 21.96 -8.75
C LEU A 90 11.15 22.65 -9.38
N SER A 91 10.95 23.48 -10.41
CA SER A 91 12.02 24.26 -11.02
C SER A 91 12.64 25.25 -10.03
N ASP A 92 11.80 25.97 -9.27
CA ASP A 92 12.24 26.92 -8.24
C ASP A 92 12.96 26.21 -7.07
N ARG A 93 12.57 24.96 -6.75
CA ARG A 93 13.29 24.15 -5.77
C ARG A 93 14.69 23.77 -6.28
N LEU A 94 14.78 23.27 -7.53
CA LEU A 94 16.07 22.92 -8.15
C LEU A 94 17.00 24.13 -8.24
N ASP A 95 16.48 25.31 -8.56
CA ASP A 95 17.26 26.54 -8.61
C ASP A 95 17.77 26.95 -7.22
N ARG A 96 16.93 26.80 -6.17
CA ARG A 96 17.33 27.05 -4.78
C ARG A 96 18.41 26.10 -4.31
N GLU A 97 18.25 24.81 -4.58
CA GLU A 97 19.23 23.76 -4.28
C GLU A 97 20.57 24.02 -4.99
N ARG A 98 20.54 24.49 -6.26
CA ARG A 98 21.75 24.91 -6.99
C ARG A 98 22.39 26.20 -6.45
N SER A 99 21.59 27.10 -5.90
CA SER A 99 22.06 28.39 -5.37
C SER A 99 22.60 28.33 -3.93
N GLY A 100 22.50 27.18 -3.24
CA GLY A 100 23.06 26.97 -1.90
C GLY A 100 22.37 27.74 -0.77
N LYS A 101 21.15 28.26 -0.95
CA LYS A 101 20.38 28.97 0.09
C LYS A 101 19.27 28.09 0.68
N GLY A 102 19.60 27.32 1.71
CA GLY A 102 18.67 26.49 2.49
C GLY A 102 18.18 27.17 3.78
N GLU A 103 16.86 27.35 3.83
CA GLU A 103 15.91 27.45 4.97
C GLU A 103 16.27 28.19 6.29
N ALA A 104 15.52 29.27 6.54
CA ALA A 104 15.24 29.79 7.88
C ALA A 104 14.09 29.00 8.54
N GLN A 105 14.33 28.54 9.76
CA GLN A 105 13.41 27.76 10.60
C GLN A 105 12.14 28.56 10.97
N HIS A 106 10.97 27.92 10.96
CA HIS A 106 9.77 28.38 11.65
C HIS A 106 9.44 27.36 12.75
N SER A 107 9.48 27.79 14.01
CA SER A 107 9.16 26.97 15.18
C SER A 107 7.64 26.76 15.34
N PRO A 108 7.16 25.60 15.82
CA PRO A 108 5.76 25.38 16.20
C PRO A 108 5.43 25.97 17.60
N PRO A 109 4.16 26.31 17.88
CA PRO A 109 3.74 26.88 19.16
C PRO A 109 3.62 25.82 20.28
N GLU A 110 3.79 26.28 21.53
CA GLU A 110 3.81 25.48 22.77
C GLU A 110 2.49 24.74 23.10
N PRO A 111 2.56 23.58 23.78
CA PRO A 111 1.40 22.83 24.25
C PRO A 111 0.87 23.30 25.63
N LEU A 112 -0.45 23.22 25.82
CA LEU A 112 -1.17 23.48 27.08
C LEU A 112 -1.21 22.23 28.00
N PRO A 113 -1.41 22.40 29.33
CA PRO A 113 -1.01 21.42 30.35
C PRO A 113 -2.03 20.29 30.66
N ASP A 114 -1.46 19.21 31.20
CA ASP A 114 -2.07 17.93 31.60
C ASP A 114 -3.06 18.02 32.78
N HIS A 115 -4.13 17.21 32.72
CA HIS A 115 -4.95 16.86 33.89
C HIS A 115 -4.86 15.34 34.17
N ALA A 116 -4.31 15.04 35.34
CA ALA A 116 -4.16 13.71 35.92
C ALA A 116 -5.49 13.16 36.48
N ALA A 117 -5.74 11.86 36.30
CA ALA A 117 -6.68 11.10 37.14
C ALA A 117 -6.31 9.60 37.26
N LYS A 118 -5.75 9.27 38.42
CA LYS A 118 -5.86 8.08 39.29
C LYS A 118 -6.25 6.70 38.71
N GLN A 119 -5.36 5.73 38.98
CA GLN A 119 -5.63 4.28 39.05
C GLN A 119 -6.53 3.91 40.25
N PRO A 120 -7.11 2.69 40.24
CA PRO A 120 -6.83 1.79 41.37
C PRO A 120 -6.56 0.32 41.01
N ALA A 121 -5.59 -0.23 41.75
CA ALA A 121 -5.49 -1.51 42.47
C ALA A 121 -5.96 -2.87 41.89
N SER A 122 -5.07 -3.84 42.15
CA SER A 122 -5.03 -5.28 41.89
C SER A 122 -6.01 -6.17 42.66
N ALA A 123 -6.32 -7.35 42.11
CA ALA A 123 -6.64 -8.55 42.87
C ALA A 123 -6.14 -9.84 42.16
N SER A 124 -5.66 -10.79 42.96
CA SER A 124 -4.91 -12.00 42.63
C SER A 124 -5.71 -13.17 42.01
N ALA A 125 -4.91 -14.11 41.50
CA ALA A 125 -5.17 -15.33 40.74
C ALA A 125 -6.02 -16.43 41.40
N VAL A 126 -6.54 -17.33 40.55
CA VAL A 126 -6.85 -18.74 40.86
C VAL A 126 -6.48 -19.61 39.63
N GLU A 127 -5.62 -20.60 39.86
CA GLU A 127 -5.28 -21.70 38.94
C GLU A 127 -6.41 -22.74 38.89
N VAL A 128 -6.68 -23.31 37.70
CA VAL A 128 -7.31 -24.65 37.59
C VAL A 128 -6.73 -25.40 36.38
N SER A 129 -6.43 -26.66 36.63
CA SER A 129 -5.75 -27.70 35.84
C SER A 129 -6.55 -28.27 34.65
N ALA A 130 -5.80 -28.86 33.72
CA ALA A 130 -6.26 -29.59 32.52
C ALA A 130 -6.65 -31.04 32.81
N PRO A 131 -7.33 -31.71 31.85
CA PRO A 131 -7.11 -33.14 31.62
C PRO A 131 -6.65 -33.47 30.20
N GLU A 132 -5.75 -34.46 30.12
CA GLU A 132 -5.36 -35.21 28.92
C GLU A 132 -6.51 -36.07 28.37
N SER A 133 -6.53 -36.27 27.05
CA SER A 133 -7.02 -37.53 26.45
C SER A 133 -6.52 -37.70 25.03
N THR A 134 -6.17 -38.95 24.74
CA THR A 134 -5.48 -39.50 23.57
C THR A 134 -6.46 -39.94 22.49
N ALA A 135 -6.06 -39.85 21.22
CA ALA A 135 -6.46 -40.79 20.16
C ALA A 135 -5.57 -40.60 18.92
N ALA A 136 -4.80 -41.63 18.59
CA ALA A 136 -3.97 -41.73 17.41
C ALA A 136 -4.83 -42.01 16.16
N ALA A 137 -4.44 -41.45 15.02
CA ALA A 137 -4.91 -41.84 13.70
C ALA A 137 -3.69 -42.07 12.79
N GLU A 138 -3.70 -43.19 12.09
CA GLU A 138 -2.58 -43.81 11.37
C GLU A 138 -2.14 -43.06 10.08
N PRO A 139 -0.93 -43.34 9.57
CA PRO A 139 -0.32 -42.59 8.46
C PRO A 139 -0.85 -43.02 7.08
N VAL A 140 -1.02 -42.04 6.19
CA VAL A 140 -1.26 -42.25 4.74
C VAL A 140 -0.15 -41.52 3.97
N GLU A 141 0.45 -42.22 3.00
CA GLU A 141 1.77 -41.93 2.43
C GLU A 141 1.99 -40.55 1.76
N PRO A 142 3.23 -40.01 1.81
CA PRO A 142 3.61 -38.70 1.27
C PRO A 142 3.88 -38.65 -0.25
N TRP A 143 3.83 -37.44 -0.81
CA TRP A 143 4.30 -37.10 -2.17
C TRP A 143 5.84 -37.09 -2.18
N PRO A 144 6.52 -37.69 -3.17
CA PRO A 144 7.97 -37.82 -3.16
C PRO A 144 8.70 -36.46 -3.22
N GLY A 145 9.63 -36.25 -2.29
CA GLY A 145 10.62 -35.15 -2.33
C GLY A 145 10.70 -34.23 -1.11
N GLN A 146 10.27 -34.64 0.09
CA GLN A 146 10.52 -33.89 1.33
C GLN A 146 11.06 -34.81 2.41
N ASP A 147 12.36 -34.78 2.62
CA ASP A 147 13.01 -35.16 3.87
C ASP A 147 14.12 -34.16 4.19
N ALA A 148 14.48 -34.14 5.48
CA ALA A 148 15.33 -33.20 6.21
C ALA A 148 14.65 -31.89 6.61
N ALA A 149 13.92 -31.96 7.72
CA ALA A 149 13.80 -30.83 8.64
C ALA A 149 15.16 -30.65 9.35
N GLU A 150 15.90 -29.60 9.03
CA GLU A 150 17.06 -29.18 9.81
C GLU A 150 16.66 -28.05 10.76
N GLN A 151 16.85 -28.31 12.05
CA GLN A 151 16.86 -27.31 13.10
C GLN A 151 18.19 -26.58 13.03
N GLU A 152 18.21 -25.34 12.53
CA GLU A 152 19.43 -24.54 12.53
C GLU A 152 19.63 -23.87 13.90
N LYS A 153 20.68 -24.33 14.59
CA LYS A 153 21.31 -23.62 15.72
C LYS A 153 22.12 -22.45 15.18
N THR A 154 22.02 -21.33 15.87
CA THR A 154 22.83 -20.12 15.70
C THR A 154 24.31 -20.41 15.95
N GLY A 155 25.13 -20.33 14.91
CA GLY A 155 26.60 -20.29 14.97
C GLY A 155 27.10 -19.04 14.26
N SER A 156 28.12 -18.39 14.83
CA SER A 156 28.72 -17.13 14.38
C SER A 156 29.79 -17.31 13.28
N GLU A 157 29.93 -16.28 12.45
CA GLU A 157 31.02 -15.90 11.49
C GLU A 157 30.99 -16.45 10.03
N PRO A 158 31.65 -15.78 9.05
CA PRO A 158 32.43 -14.53 9.09
C PRO A 158 31.90 -13.39 8.18
N GLU A 159 32.45 -12.19 8.37
CA GLU A 159 32.21 -10.99 7.57
C GLU A 159 32.63 -11.16 6.11
N ASN A 160 31.64 -11.09 5.21
CA ASN A 160 31.85 -10.72 3.82
C ASN A 160 30.94 -9.53 3.54
N ALA A 161 31.55 -8.37 3.28
CA ALA A 161 30.86 -7.12 3.06
C ALA A 161 29.92 -7.22 1.85
N GLY A 162 28.61 -7.05 2.07
CA GLY A 162 27.67 -6.72 0.99
C GLY A 162 26.20 -7.08 1.21
N LEU A 163 25.88 -8.21 1.83
CA LEU A 163 24.49 -8.69 1.94
C LEU A 163 24.32 -9.53 3.21
N ARG A 164 23.61 -9.01 4.22
CA ARG A 164 23.02 -9.89 5.25
C ARG A 164 22.04 -10.82 4.51
N PRO A 165 22.06 -12.15 4.73
CA PRO A 165 21.12 -13.05 4.08
C PRO A 165 19.68 -12.53 4.25
N ALA A 166 18.92 -12.41 3.16
CA ALA A 166 17.52 -12.02 3.27
C ALA A 166 16.81 -13.09 4.08
N ALA A 167 16.26 -12.69 5.23
CA ALA A 167 15.68 -13.63 6.17
C ALA A 167 14.39 -14.22 5.63
N ILE A 168 14.28 -15.53 5.77
CA ILE A 168 13.00 -16.20 5.77
C ILE A 168 12.43 -16.02 7.17
N VAL A 169 11.22 -15.49 7.26
CA VAL A 169 10.48 -15.35 8.52
C VAL A 169 9.20 -16.15 8.45
N GLY A 170 8.59 -16.42 9.61
CA GLY A 170 7.42 -17.29 9.71
C GLY A 170 7.79 -18.76 9.79
N LYS A 171 6.77 -19.62 9.93
CA LYS A 171 6.96 -21.05 10.19
C LYS A 171 5.84 -21.89 9.61
N ARG A 172 6.08 -23.19 9.54
CA ARG A 172 5.06 -24.21 9.32
C ARG A 172 4.54 -24.71 10.67
N PHE A 173 3.24 -24.88 10.79
CA PHE A 173 2.61 -25.38 12.01
C PHE A 173 1.23 -25.98 11.73
N SER A 174 0.69 -26.68 12.72
CA SER A 174 -0.69 -27.19 12.70
C SER A 174 -1.61 -26.25 13.48
N TYR A 175 -2.81 -26.04 12.98
CA TYR A 175 -3.83 -25.18 13.57
C TYR A 175 -5.15 -25.93 13.69
N THR A 176 -5.73 -25.94 14.89
CA THR A 176 -7.04 -26.54 15.14
C THR A 176 -8.14 -25.52 14.87
N VAL A 177 -9.02 -25.84 13.93
CA VAL A 177 -10.13 -24.98 13.50
C VAL A 177 -11.08 -24.72 14.67
N GLY A 178 -11.29 -23.44 14.97
CA GLY A 178 -12.27 -22.96 15.94
C GLY A 178 -13.71 -23.03 15.41
N LYS A 179 -14.68 -22.90 16.32
CA LYS A 179 -16.10 -22.92 15.97
C LYS A 179 -16.44 -21.76 15.03
N GLY A 180 -16.99 -22.08 13.85
CA GLY A 180 -17.45 -21.09 12.86
C GLY A 180 -16.34 -20.46 12.01
N GLU A 181 -15.09 -20.89 12.17
CA GLU A 181 -14.00 -20.37 11.35
C GLU A 181 -14.07 -20.88 9.91
N SER A 182 -13.75 -19.98 8.97
CA SER A 182 -13.66 -20.30 7.55
C SER A 182 -12.20 -20.33 7.10
N LEU A 183 -11.93 -20.94 5.93
CA LEU A 183 -10.62 -20.84 5.28
C LEU A 183 -10.20 -19.38 5.03
N ARG A 184 -11.16 -18.48 4.77
CA ARG A 184 -10.90 -17.05 4.57
C ARG A 184 -10.51 -16.38 5.87
N TYR A 185 -11.21 -16.66 6.96
CA TYR A 185 -10.88 -16.15 8.29
C TYR A 185 -9.48 -16.59 8.71
N ILE A 186 -9.18 -17.89 8.62
CA ILE A 186 -7.88 -18.46 8.99
C ILE A 186 -6.77 -17.92 8.07
N GLY A 187 -7.03 -17.83 6.76
CA GLY A 187 -6.09 -17.23 5.81
C GLY A 187 -5.81 -15.75 6.09
N ALA A 188 -6.85 -14.99 6.41
CA ALA A 188 -6.74 -13.59 6.80
C ALA A 188 -5.93 -13.42 8.10
N LYS A 189 -6.18 -14.27 9.10
CA LYS A 189 -5.44 -14.28 10.37
C LYS A 189 -3.95 -14.57 10.14
N PHE A 190 -3.61 -15.68 9.49
CA PHE A 190 -2.21 -16.08 9.36
C PHE A 190 -1.46 -15.46 8.17
N GLY A 191 -2.14 -14.63 7.37
CA GLY A 191 -1.56 -14.03 6.19
C GLY A 191 -1.16 -15.08 5.15
N VAL A 192 -2.09 -15.98 4.84
CA VAL A 192 -1.93 -17.03 3.82
C VAL A 192 -3.15 -17.08 2.91
N SER A 193 -2.94 -17.45 1.65
CA SER A 193 -4.04 -17.50 0.68
C SER A 193 -5.00 -18.61 1.08
N TRP A 194 -6.27 -18.29 1.31
CA TRP A 194 -7.28 -19.30 1.69
C TRP A 194 -7.44 -20.40 0.64
N ARG A 195 -7.21 -20.09 -0.66
CA ARG A 195 -7.20 -21.09 -1.74
C ARG A 195 -6.00 -22.01 -1.64
N ARG A 196 -4.82 -21.46 -1.31
CA ARG A 196 -3.58 -22.22 -1.10
C ARG A 196 -3.70 -23.06 0.17
N LEU A 197 -4.29 -22.52 1.23
CA LEU A 197 -4.57 -23.23 2.47
C LEU A 197 -5.47 -24.45 2.19
N ALA A 198 -6.54 -24.28 1.41
CA ALA A 198 -7.39 -25.39 0.96
C ALA A 198 -6.59 -26.43 0.16
N GLN A 199 -5.80 -25.98 -0.82
CA GLN A 199 -4.98 -26.86 -1.65
C GLN A 199 -3.95 -27.65 -0.83
N TYR A 200 -3.22 -26.98 0.07
CA TYR A 200 -2.17 -27.57 0.90
C TYR A 200 -2.73 -28.62 1.87
N ASN A 201 -3.98 -28.43 2.30
CA ASN A 201 -4.69 -29.37 3.18
C ASN A 201 -5.60 -30.35 2.43
N ARG A 202 -5.63 -30.32 1.09
CA ARG A 202 -6.50 -31.15 0.24
C ARG A 202 -8.01 -31.03 0.61
N ILE A 203 -8.44 -29.83 0.96
CA ILE A 203 -9.83 -29.52 1.35
C ILE A 203 -10.57 -28.91 0.16
N ASP A 204 -11.83 -29.29 -0.04
CA ASP A 204 -12.72 -28.60 -0.97
C ASP A 204 -13.03 -27.18 -0.47
N PRO A 205 -12.58 -26.12 -1.17
CA PRO A 205 -12.79 -24.74 -0.74
C PRO A 205 -14.26 -24.30 -0.65
N ARG A 206 -15.20 -25.09 -1.19
CA ARG A 206 -16.64 -24.80 -1.13
C ARG A 206 -17.32 -25.39 0.10
N LYS A 207 -16.68 -26.33 0.79
CA LYS A 207 -17.23 -26.96 1.98
C LYS A 207 -16.84 -26.19 3.24
N PRO A 208 -17.74 -26.09 4.24
CA PRO A 208 -17.39 -25.50 5.52
C PRO A 208 -16.34 -26.35 6.24
N LEU A 209 -15.52 -25.69 7.06
CA LEU A 209 -14.59 -26.39 7.94
C LEU A 209 -15.33 -26.92 9.18
N LYS A 210 -14.84 -28.02 9.74
CA LYS A 210 -15.36 -28.58 10.99
C LYS A 210 -14.54 -28.05 12.16
N ALA A 211 -15.19 -27.65 13.25
CA ALA A 211 -14.48 -27.35 14.50
C ALA A 211 -13.68 -28.58 14.96
N GLY A 212 -12.45 -28.37 15.43
CA GLY A 212 -11.52 -29.44 15.79
C GLY A 212 -10.73 -30.02 14.61
N GLN A 213 -11.07 -29.68 13.36
CA GLN A 213 -10.27 -30.08 12.21
C GLN A 213 -8.88 -29.47 12.27
N VAL A 214 -7.83 -30.23 12.00
CA VAL A 214 -6.45 -29.74 12.01
C VAL A 214 -6.01 -29.35 10.61
N LEU A 215 -5.49 -28.13 10.46
CA LEU A 215 -4.93 -27.59 9.23
C LEU A 215 -3.43 -27.41 9.36
N ARG A 216 -2.68 -27.84 8.35
CA ARG A 216 -1.29 -27.44 8.13
C ARG A 216 -1.26 -26.04 7.54
N ILE A 217 -0.47 -25.16 8.14
CA ILE A 217 -0.29 -23.77 7.71
C ILE A 217 1.19 -23.52 7.42
N ASP A 218 1.48 -22.81 6.34
CA ASP A 218 2.82 -22.33 6.00
C ASP A 218 2.80 -20.80 5.90
N THR A 219 3.40 -20.13 6.89
CA THR A 219 3.47 -18.66 6.96
C THR A 219 4.81 -18.10 6.50
N ARG A 220 5.71 -18.98 6.04
CA ARG A 220 7.06 -18.58 5.63
C ARG A 220 6.99 -17.54 4.52
N ARG A 221 7.87 -16.57 4.58
CA ARG A 221 8.03 -15.51 3.57
C ARG A 221 9.45 -14.97 3.57
N ILE A 222 9.89 -14.51 2.40
CA ILE A 222 11.12 -13.74 2.21
C ILE A 222 10.81 -12.31 2.63
N VAL A 223 11.64 -11.74 3.51
CA VAL A 223 11.55 -10.33 3.88
C VAL A 223 11.99 -9.48 2.69
N PRO A 224 11.16 -8.54 2.18
CA PRO A 224 11.44 -7.79 0.96
C PRO A 224 12.66 -6.86 1.09
N ARG A 225 12.70 -6.10 2.18
CA ARG A 225 13.74 -5.11 2.46
C ARG A 225 14.03 -5.11 3.95
N ARG A 226 15.29 -4.99 4.35
CA ARG A 226 15.67 -4.74 5.74
C ARG A 226 15.93 -3.26 5.96
N ILE A 227 15.42 -2.77 7.08
CA ILE A 227 15.69 -1.45 7.65
C ILE A 227 16.03 -1.66 9.13
N ASP A 228 16.69 -0.69 9.76
CA ASP A 228 17.04 -0.79 11.19
C ASP A 228 15.77 -0.72 12.06
N ASP A 229 15.01 0.36 11.94
CA ASP A 229 13.78 0.56 12.71
C ASP A 229 12.67 1.12 11.82
N GLY A 230 11.44 0.65 12.04
CA GLY A 230 10.25 1.20 11.39
C GLY A 230 9.37 0.15 10.72
N ILE A 231 8.58 0.60 9.74
CA ILE A 231 7.55 -0.21 9.10
C ILE A 231 7.85 -0.39 7.61
N VAL A 232 7.81 -1.62 7.11
CA VAL A 232 7.74 -1.90 5.67
C VAL A 232 6.41 -2.58 5.37
N ILE A 233 5.66 -2.07 4.40
CA ILE A 233 4.43 -2.70 3.93
C ILE A 233 4.62 -3.09 2.47
N ASN A 234 4.58 -4.38 2.17
CA ASN A 234 4.66 -4.85 0.79
C ASN A 234 3.26 -5.20 0.26
N ILE A 235 2.83 -4.47 -0.78
CA ILE A 235 1.47 -4.58 -1.31
C ILE A 235 1.17 -5.97 -1.90
N PRO A 236 2.02 -6.56 -2.78
CA PRO A 236 1.71 -7.85 -3.40
C PRO A 236 1.67 -9.02 -2.41
N ASP A 237 2.52 -9.02 -1.38
CA ASP A 237 2.51 -10.06 -0.34
C ASP A 237 1.52 -9.78 0.80
N ARG A 238 0.94 -8.57 0.86
CA ARG A 238 -0.07 -8.15 1.85
C ARG A 238 0.41 -8.32 3.28
N THR A 239 1.64 -7.87 3.53
CA THR A 239 2.28 -7.96 4.84
C THR A 239 2.80 -6.61 5.30
N LEU A 240 2.61 -6.32 6.58
CA LEU A 240 3.32 -5.28 7.32
C LEU A 240 4.41 -5.94 8.16
N TYR A 241 5.64 -5.52 7.94
CA TYR A 241 6.83 -5.91 8.69
C TYR A 241 7.20 -4.74 9.60
N TYR A 242 7.31 -5.00 10.91
CA TYR A 242 7.80 -4.02 11.88
C TYR A 242 9.21 -4.41 12.31
N PHE A 243 10.16 -3.52 12.05
CA PHE A 243 11.58 -3.71 12.31
C PHE A 243 11.99 -3.01 13.60
N ARG A 244 12.85 -3.68 14.37
CA ARG A 244 13.62 -3.09 15.45
C ARG A 244 15.05 -3.62 15.42
N ASN A 245 16.03 -2.73 15.53
CA ASN A 245 17.47 -3.06 15.52
C ASN A 245 17.91 -3.94 14.32
N GLY A 246 17.29 -3.76 13.16
CA GLY A 246 17.60 -4.48 11.92
C GLY A 246 16.87 -5.82 11.75
N ASP A 247 16.11 -6.25 12.75
CA ASP A 247 15.36 -7.50 12.74
C ASP A 247 13.86 -7.29 12.60
N VAL A 248 13.21 -8.22 11.92
CA VAL A 248 11.75 -8.26 11.84
C VAL A 248 11.21 -8.73 13.18
N GLU A 249 10.78 -7.78 14.00
CA GLU A 249 10.22 -8.10 15.30
C GLU A 249 8.78 -8.61 15.17
N ARG A 250 7.97 -7.97 14.32
CA ARG A 250 6.54 -8.28 14.19
C ARG A 250 6.10 -8.32 12.75
N ILE A 251 5.15 -9.20 12.47
CA ILE A 251 4.61 -9.43 11.13
C ILE A 251 3.09 -9.47 11.22
N TYR A 252 2.43 -8.69 10.38
CA TYR A 252 0.99 -8.61 10.34
C TYR A 252 0.47 -8.81 8.93
N SER A 253 -0.55 -9.66 8.78
CA SER A 253 -1.33 -9.72 7.55
C SER A 253 -2.14 -8.44 7.39
N VAL A 254 -2.18 -7.92 6.17
CA VAL A 254 -2.93 -6.70 5.87
C VAL A 254 -3.87 -6.86 4.68
N ALA A 255 -4.94 -6.09 4.63
CA ALA A 255 -5.65 -5.79 3.39
C ALA A 255 -5.11 -4.50 2.80
N VAL A 256 -5.05 -4.44 1.49
CA VAL A 256 -4.65 -3.25 0.74
C VAL A 256 -5.69 -2.88 -0.31
N GLY A 257 -5.45 -1.80 -1.02
CA GLY A 257 -6.35 -1.20 -1.99
C GLY A 257 -6.81 -2.17 -3.08
N LYS A 258 -8.06 -2.03 -3.52
CA LYS A 258 -8.59 -2.82 -4.64
C LYS A 258 -7.82 -2.52 -5.94
N PRO A 259 -7.52 -3.54 -6.76
CA PRO A 259 -7.08 -3.29 -8.13
C PRO A 259 -8.16 -2.58 -8.92
N LYS A 260 -7.76 -1.99 -10.04
CA LYS A 260 -8.71 -1.51 -11.04
C LYS A 260 -9.56 -2.68 -11.57
N PRO A 261 -10.89 -2.56 -11.66
CA PRO A 261 -11.71 -3.60 -12.24
C PRO A 261 -11.32 -3.80 -13.72
N PRO A 262 -11.05 -5.04 -14.16
CA PRO A 262 -10.78 -5.29 -15.58
C PRO A 262 -11.97 -4.91 -16.48
N SER A 263 -13.19 -5.04 -15.94
CA SER A 263 -14.45 -4.72 -16.64
C SER A 263 -14.69 -3.22 -16.80
N ASP A 264 -13.96 -2.37 -16.07
CA ASP A 264 -14.18 -0.93 -16.05
C ASP A 264 -12.85 -0.20 -15.83
N PRO A 265 -12.03 -0.06 -16.89
CA PRO A 265 -10.77 0.65 -16.86
C PRO A 265 -10.94 2.17 -16.80
N GLU A 266 -12.14 2.73 -16.67
CA GLU A 266 -12.31 4.17 -16.40
C GLU A 266 -12.59 4.44 -14.93
N LYS A 267 -13.08 3.43 -14.19
CA LYS A 267 -13.29 3.52 -12.75
C LYS A 267 -11.99 3.85 -12.02
N ARG A 268 -12.11 4.80 -11.08
CA ARG A 268 -11.01 5.18 -10.19
C ARG A 268 -10.44 3.94 -9.49
N ALA A 269 -9.13 3.78 -9.58
CA ALA A 269 -8.41 2.77 -8.84
C ALA A 269 -8.34 3.15 -7.35
N TRP A 270 -8.50 2.15 -6.50
CA TRP A 270 -8.38 2.29 -5.05
C TRP A 270 -7.03 1.79 -4.57
N HIS A 271 -6.01 1.89 -5.40
CA HIS A 271 -4.68 1.38 -5.10
C HIS A 271 -4.14 2.01 -3.82
N THR A 272 -3.51 1.19 -2.98
CA THR A 272 -2.66 1.72 -1.93
C THR A 272 -1.45 2.40 -2.59
N PRO A 273 -1.14 3.66 -2.22
CA PRO A 273 0.02 4.36 -2.76
C PRO A 273 1.30 3.71 -2.23
N THR A 274 2.36 3.75 -3.05
CA THR A 274 3.72 3.44 -2.62
C THR A 274 4.43 4.71 -2.17
N GLY A 275 5.48 4.58 -1.38
CA GLY A 275 6.31 5.69 -0.92
C GLY A 275 6.57 5.65 0.59
N THR A 276 7.41 6.58 1.04
CA THR A 276 7.75 6.72 2.45
C THR A 276 6.68 7.49 3.22
N PHE A 277 6.59 7.22 4.51
CA PHE A 277 5.66 7.87 5.42
C PHE A 277 6.20 7.92 6.85
N ARG A 278 5.54 8.71 7.70
CA ARG A 278 5.66 8.64 9.15
C ARG A 278 4.29 8.41 9.77
N ILE A 279 4.28 7.82 10.96
CA ILE A 279 3.09 7.80 11.80
C ILE A 279 2.94 9.18 12.44
N ILE A 280 1.88 9.90 12.09
CA ILE A 280 1.63 11.27 12.54
C ILE A 280 0.50 11.36 13.59
N GLY A 281 -0.03 10.20 14.00
CA GLY A 281 -1.09 10.16 15.01
C GLY A 281 -1.60 8.75 15.26
N LYS A 282 -2.22 8.56 16.43
CA LYS A 282 -2.76 7.30 16.90
C LYS A 282 -4.16 7.56 17.45
N MET A 283 -5.14 6.74 17.08
CA MET A 283 -6.52 6.87 17.51
C MET A 283 -7.02 5.53 18.07
N LYS A 284 -7.46 5.54 19.33
CA LYS A 284 -8.25 4.47 19.94
C LYS A 284 -9.72 4.81 19.78
N ASP A 285 -10.53 3.81 19.46
CA ASP A 285 -11.96 3.90 19.21
C ASP A 285 -12.30 5.07 18.27
N PRO A 286 -11.77 5.08 17.02
CA PRO A 286 -11.91 6.22 16.13
C PRO A 286 -13.35 6.40 15.63
N THR A 287 -13.83 7.64 15.60
CA THR A 287 -15.00 7.99 14.78
C THR A 287 -14.61 8.00 13.30
N TRP A 288 -15.30 7.24 12.46
CA TRP A 288 -15.05 7.26 11.02
C TRP A 288 -15.86 8.35 10.34
N ARG A 289 -15.18 9.41 9.89
CA ARG A 289 -15.77 10.42 9.00
C ARG A 289 -15.69 9.89 7.56
N VAL A 290 -16.85 9.55 6.99
CA VAL A 290 -16.93 8.85 5.71
C VAL A 290 -16.45 9.79 4.59
N PRO A 291 -15.44 9.43 3.80
CA PRO A 291 -14.96 10.29 2.72
C PRO A 291 -16.06 10.57 1.68
N PRO A 292 -16.14 11.78 1.08
CA PRO A 292 -17.16 12.12 0.07
C PRO A 292 -17.24 11.11 -1.07
N SER A 293 -16.09 10.55 -1.43
CA SER A 293 -16.01 9.60 -2.52
C SER A 293 -16.59 8.21 -2.20
N ILE A 294 -16.68 7.84 -0.92
CA ILE A 294 -17.39 6.65 -0.44
C ILE A 294 -18.89 6.95 -0.28
N GLN A 295 -19.24 8.16 0.17
CA GLN A 295 -20.64 8.62 0.19
C GLN A 295 -21.26 8.58 -1.21
N LYS A 296 -20.50 8.99 -2.23
CA LYS A 296 -20.91 8.88 -3.63
C LYS A 296 -21.16 7.42 -4.05
N GLU A 297 -20.25 6.51 -3.70
CA GLU A 297 -20.41 5.07 -3.97
C GLU A 297 -21.66 4.49 -3.27
N MET A 298 -21.94 4.89 -2.03
CA MET A 298 -23.16 4.49 -1.31
C MET A 298 -24.41 4.95 -2.06
N LYS A 299 -24.44 6.23 -2.48
CA LYS A 299 -25.56 6.81 -3.24
C LYS A 299 -25.77 6.08 -4.57
N GLU A 300 -24.71 5.82 -5.32
CA GLU A 300 -24.76 5.09 -6.60
C GLU A 300 -25.27 3.64 -6.43
N GLN A 301 -25.02 3.03 -5.27
CA GLN A 301 -25.48 1.67 -4.95
C GLN A 301 -26.88 1.64 -4.30
N GLY A 302 -27.57 2.79 -4.18
CA GLY A 302 -28.87 2.88 -3.50
C GLY A 302 -28.81 2.57 -2.00
N LYS A 303 -27.62 2.71 -1.38
CA LYS A 303 -27.43 2.52 0.07
C LYS A 303 -27.63 3.84 0.81
N GLU A 304 -28.00 3.73 2.08
CA GLU A 304 -28.03 4.87 3.00
C GLU A 304 -26.65 5.56 3.04
N VAL A 305 -26.64 6.87 2.76
CA VAL A 305 -25.41 7.67 2.77
C VAL A 305 -25.09 8.09 4.19
N LYS A 306 -24.05 7.48 4.76
CA LYS A 306 -23.52 7.84 6.09
C LYS A 306 -22.41 8.87 5.94
N THR A 307 -22.43 9.92 6.74
CA THR A 307 -21.35 10.93 6.81
C THR A 307 -20.41 10.67 7.98
N VAL A 308 -20.90 10.04 9.04
CA VAL A 308 -20.17 9.69 10.25
C VAL A 308 -20.60 8.32 10.74
N VAL A 309 -19.64 7.50 11.16
CA VAL A 309 -19.88 6.24 11.87
C VAL A 309 -19.17 6.32 13.23
N PRO A 310 -19.90 6.24 14.36
CA PRO A 310 -19.30 6.33 15.67
C PRO A 310 -18.42 5.11 15.99
N PRO A 311 -17.63 5.15 17.07
CA PRO A 311 -16.89 3.99 17.52
C PRO A 311 -17.81 2.81 17.88
N GLY A 312 -17.33 1.58 17.73
CA GLY A 312 -18.08 0.36 18.06
C GLY A 312 -17.93 -0.75 17.02
N ALA A 313 -18.61 -1.88 17.24
CA ALA A 313 -18.49 -3.09 16.40
C ALA A 313 -18.85 -2.86 14.91
N GLY A 314 -19.73 -1.88 14.62
CA GLY A 314 -20.10 -1.51 13.26
C GLY A 314 -19.08 -0.62 12.53
N ASN A 315 -18.03 -0.15 13.21
CA ASN A 315 -17.08 0.80 12.65
C ASN A 315 -16.04 0.09 11.76
N PRO A 316 -15.92 0.46 10.46
CA PRO A 316 -14.99 -0.20 9.55
C PRO A 316 -13.51 0.08 9.82
N LEU A 317 -13.20 1.07 10.67
CA LEU A 317 -11.84 1.33 11.13
C LEU A 317 -11.41 0.39 12.28
N GLY A 318 -12.34 -0.36 12.88
CA GLY A 318 -12.07 -1.16 14.07
C GLY A 318 -11.79 -0.30 15.32
N LYS A 319 -11.16 -0.91 16.33
CA LYS A 319 -10.85 -0.27 17.61
C LYS A 319 -9.61 0.63 17.59
N TYR A 320 -8.72 0.45 16.64
CA TYR A 320 -7.41 1.10 16.63
C TYR A 320 -7.05 1.55 15.21
N ALA A 321 -6.51 2.75 15.10
CA ALA A 321 -6.01 3.31 13.84
C ALA A 321 -4.73 4.14 14.06
N LEU A 322 -3.81 4.02 13.12
CA LEU A 322 -2.60 4.81 12.99
C LEU A 322 -2.75 5.71 11.76
N ARG A 323 -2.54 7.00 11.94
CA ARG A 323 -2.56 7.99 10.87
C ARG A 323 -1.18 8.10 10.25
N THR A 324 -1.09 7.90 8.95
CA THR A 324 0.16 8.09 8.21
C THR A 324 0.27 9.51 7.67
N SER A 325 1.48 9.96 7.36
CA SER A 325 1.71 11.22 6.64
C SER A 325 1.25 11.16 5.17
N LEU A 326 0.94 9.98 4.63
CA LEU A 326 0.38 9.85 3.30
C LEU A 326 -1.08 10.35 3.29
N PRO A 327 -1.45 11.25 2.36
CA PRO A 327 -2.79 11.84 2.35
C PRO A 327 -3.91 10.81 2.30
N GLY A 328 -4.76 10.81 3.34
CA GLY A 328 -5.94 9.95 3.41
C GLY A 328 -5.66 8.47 3.68
N ILE A 329 -4.42 8.09 3.99
CA ILE A 329 -4.04 6.70 4.25
C ILE A 329 -3.92 6.45 5.75
N LEU A 330 -4.64 5.44 6.22
CA LEU A 330 -4.60 4.93 7.59
C LEU A 330 -4.11 3.47 7.59
N ILE A 331 -3.43 3.09 8.67
CA ILE A 331 -3.22 1.68 9.05
C ILE A 331 -4.19 1.42 10.20
N HIS A 332 -5.19 0.57 10.01
CA HIS A 332 -6.29 0.46 10.96
C HIS A 332 -6.84 -0.97 11.07
N GLY A 333 -7.59 -1.26 12.13
CA GLY A 333 -8.30 -2.54 12.27
C GLY A 333 -9.46 -2.66 11.29
N THR A 334 -10.36 -3.61 11.49
CA THR A 334 -11.57 -3.71 10.66
C THR A 334 -12.67 -4.47 11.37
N ASN A 335 -13.93 -4.19 11.03
CA ASN A 335 -15.05 -5.04 11.45
C ASN A 335 -15.36 -6.19 10.46
N PHE A 336 -14.56 -6.34 9.40
CA PHE A 336 -14.61 -7.46 8.47
C PHE A 336 -13.26 -8.19 8.43
N PRO A 337 -12.94 -9.04 9.42
CA PRO A 337 -11.64 -9.71 9.53
C PRO A 337 -11.25 -10.50 8.28
N GLU A 338 -12.22 -11.19 7.65
CA GLU A 338 -11.98 -11.96 6.42
C GLU A 338 -11.57 -11.11 5.20
N SER A 339 -11.69 -9.78 5.29
CA SER A 339 -11.22 -8.87 4.25
C SER A 339 -9.70 -8.68 4.27
N VAL A 340 -9.04 -9.03 5.39
CA VAL A 340 -7.59 -8.99 5.57
C VAL A 340 -6.91 -10.09 4.76
N TYR A 341 -5.66 -9.83 4.36
CA TYR A 341 -4.94 -10.62 3.37
C TYR A 341 -5.63 -10.65 1.99
N GLY A 342 -6.44 -9.63 1.71
CA GLY A 342 -7.10 -9.40 0.41
C GLY A 342 -6.85 -7.99 -0.14
N PHE A 343 -7.35 -7.75 -1.36
CA PHE A 343 -7.35 -6.46 -2.02
C PHE A 343 -8.74 -5.83 -1.93
N SER A 344 -9.09 -5.34 -0.75
CA SER A 344 -10.48 -5.08 -0.35
C SER A 344 -10.73 -3.64 0.13
N SER A 345 -9.67 -2.85 0.30
CA SER A 345 -9.78 -1.49 0.84
C SER A 345 -9.93 -0.43 -0.25
N HIS A 346 -10.20 0.79 0.21
CA HIS A 346 -10.25 2.00 -0.60
C HIS A 346 -8.93 2.78 -0.57
N GLY A 347 -7.81 2.08 -0.37
CA GLY A 347 -6.45 2.63 -0.32
C GLY A 347 -5.77 2.42 1.03
N CYS A 348 -6.52 2.47 2.14
CA CYS A 348 -5.99 2.23 3.49
C CYS A 348 -5.47 0.79 3.69
N ILE A 349 -4.67 0.61 4.74
CA ILE A 349 -4.10 -0.67 5.15
C ILE A 349 -4.94 -1.21 6.31
N ARG A 350 -5.58 -2.37 6.13
CA ARG A 350 -6.40 -3.01 7.16
C ARG A 350 -5.62 -4.12 7.84
N VAL A 351 -5.43 -4.06 9.14
CA VAL A 351 -4.78 -5.10 9.94
C VAL A 351 -5.85 -5.99 10.54
N PHE A 352 -5.51 -7.28 10.72
CA PHE A 352 -6.40 -8.21 11.40
C PHE A 352 -6.74 -7.71 12.82
N PRO A 353 -8.02 -7.71 13.25
CA PRO A 353 -8.42 -7.00 14.48
C PRO A 353 -7.70 -7.46 15.75
N GLU A 354 -7.46 -8.76 15.89
CA GLU A 354 -6.72 -9.33 17.04
C GLU A 354 -5.28 -8.80 17.13
N PHE A 355 -4.68 -8.40 16.01
CA PHE A 355 -3.28 -7.94 15.97
C PHE A 355 -3.13 -6.43 15.86
N MET A 356 -4.21 -5.71 15.57
CA MET A 356 -4.15 -4.25 15.44
C MET A 356 -3.82 -3.58 16.77
N GLU A 357 -4.28 -4.12 17.90
CA GLU A 357 -3.95 -3.61 19.23
C GLU A 357 -2.45 -3.75 19.55
N ASP A 358 -1.90 -4.92 19.24
CA ASP A 358 -0.47 -5.20 19.40
C ASP A 358 0.39 -4.23 18.57
N LEU A 359 0.05 -4.06 17.28
CA LEU A 359 0.71 -3.08 16.41
C LEU A 359 0.54 -1.65 16.95
N PHE A 360 -0.66 -1.30 17.40
CA PHE A 360 -0.95 0.02 17.95
C PHE A 360 -0.07 0.31 19.17
N ASN A 361 0.16 -0.65 20.04
CA ASN A 361 1.00 -0.45 21.22
C ASN A 361 2.50 -0.44 20.89
N ALA A 362 2.93 -1.23 19.90
CA ALA A 362 4.34 -1.32 19.50
C ALA A 362 4.84 -0.06 18.77
N VAL A 363 3.99 0.58 17.97
CA VAL A 363 4.34 1.72 17.11
C VAL A 363 4.18 3.05 17.83
N THR A 364 5.17 3.95 17.69
CA THR A 364 5.12 5.31 18.23
C THR A 364 4.79 6.33 17.14
N VAL A 365 4.38 7.54 17.54
CA VAL A 365 4.39 8.69 16.62
C VAL A 365 5.83 8.91 16.14
N ASP A 366 5.97 9.39 14.90
CA ASP A 366 7.22 9.56 14.15
C ASP A 366 7.93 8.29 13.68
N THR A 367 7.42 7.10 14.04
CA THR A 367 7.85 5.84 13.43
C THR A 367 7.83 5.97 11.92
N ALA A 368 8.99 5.80 11.29
CA ALA A 368 9.15 5.84 9.85
C ALA A 368 8.57 4.58 9.21
N GLY A 369 8.11 4.70 7.98
CA GLY A 369 7.75 3.53 7.20
C GLY A 369 7.80 3.77 5.70
N GLU A 370 7.69 2.66 4.97
CA GLU A 370 7.68 2.63 3.51
C GLU A 370 6.64 1.63 3.02
N ILE A 371 5.84 2.04 2.04
CA ILE A 371 4.96 1.15 1.29
C ILE A 371 5.63 0.83 -0.03
N ILE A 372 5.95 -0.44 -0.24
CA ILE A 372 6.68 -0.95 -1.40
C ILE A 372 5.82 -1.87 -2.27
N TYR A 373 6.32 -2.19 -3.46
CA TYR A 373 5.63 -3.01 -4.43
C TYR A 373 6.58 -4.04 -5.08
N GLU A 374 6.79 -5.14 -4.36
CA GLU A 374 7.71 -6.21 -4.75
C GLU A 374 6.95 -7.55 -4.84
N PRO A 375 6.46 -7.91 -6.04
CA PRO A 375 5.77 -9.18 -6.24
C PRO A 375 6.72 -10.37 -6.38
N VAL A 376 7.99 -10.14 -6.67
CA VAL A 376 9.03 -11.17 -6.78
C VAL A 376 10.06 -10.90 -5.71
N LYS A 377 10.36 -11.91 -4.89
CA LYS A 377 11.42 -11.88 -3.89
C LYS A 377 12.25 -13.14 -4.02
N LEU A 378 13.57 -13.00 -3.91
CA LEU A 378 14.51 -14.10 -4.00
C LEU A 378 15.51 -13.98 -2.86
N THR A 379 15.88 -15.11 -2.26
CA THR A 379 16.93 -15.17 -1.25
C THR A 379 17.75 -16.44 -1.40
N VAL A 380 18.93 -16.46 -0.78
CA VAL A 380 19.75 -17.66 -0.59
C VAL A 380 19.66 -18.04 0.87
N SER A 381 19.22 -19.26 1.18
CA SER A 381 19.21 -19.77 2.54
C SER A 381 20.64 -19.96 3.06
N SER A 382 20.77 -20.05 4.38
CA SER A 382 21.98 -20.49 5.10
C SER A 382 22.61 -21.76 4.49
N GLY A 383 21.79 -22.79 4.24
CA GLY A 383 22.21 -24.02 3.54
C GLY A 383 22.47 -23.87 2.03
N GLY A 384 22.53 -22.65 1.49
CA GLY A 384 22.88 -22.39 0.09
C GLY A 384 21.77 -22.70 -0.92
N ARG A 385 20.51 -22.85 -0.51
CA ARG A 385 19.39 -23.05 -1.44
C ARG A 385 18.86 -21.71 -1.93
N VAL A 386 18.56 -21.59 -3.22
CA VAL A 386 17.91 -20.41 -3.79
C VAL A 386 16.41 -20.55 -3.63
N LEU A 387 15.81 -19.64 -2.86
CA LEU A 387 14.36 -19.60 -2.64
C LEU A 387 13.73 -18.45 -3.40
N LEU A 388 12.58 -18.72 -4.01
CA LEU A 388 11.81 -17.77 -4.78
C LEU A 388 10.39 -17.68 -4.20
N GLU A 389 9.93 -16.45 -3.98
CA GLU A 389 8.55 -16.15 -3.61
C GLU A 389 7.95 -15.22 -4.66
N VAL A 390 6.84 -15.65 -5.26
CA VAL A 390 6.14 -14.87 -6.29
C VAL A 390 4.69 -14.66 -5.90
N HIS A 391 4.26 -13.40 -6.00
CA HIS A 391 2.89 -12.93 -5.88
C HIS A 391 2.41 -12.37 -7.22
N ARG A 392 1.08 -12.21 -7.33
CA ARG A 392 0.48 -11.55 -8.48
C ARG A 392 0.86 -10.07 -8.49
N ASP A 393 1.18 -9.56 -9.68
CA ASP A 393 1.26 -8.12 -9.93
C ASP A 393 -0.16 -7.52 -9.97
N ILE A 394 -0.75 -7.35 -8.80
CA ILE A 394 -2.17 -7.01 -8.64
C ILE A 394 -2.57 -5.66 -9.27
N TYR A 395 -1.65 -4.71 -9.34
CA TYR A 395 -1.87 -3.36 -9.86
C TYR A 395 -1.30 -3.16 -11.26
N ASN A 396 -0.79 -4.22 -11.90
CA ASN A 396 -0.14 -4.17 -13.22
C ASN A 396 0.97 -3.10 -13.28
N ARG A 397 1.77 -3.01 -12.20
CA ARG A 397 2.89 -2.04 -12.12
C ARG A 397 4.20 -2.64 -12.61
N GLN A 398 4.22 -3.95 -12.77
CA GLN A 398 5.38 -4.74 -13.09
C GLN A 398 5.17 -5.38 -14.47
N GLY A 399 6.25 -5.45 -15.23
CA GLY A 399 6.22 -6.06 -16.55
C GLY A 399 6.27 -7.57 -16.46
N ASN A 400 7.17 -8.17 -17.22
CA ASN A 400 7.36 -9.61 -17.22
C ASN A 400 8.02 -10.08 -15.90
N LEU A 401 7.27 -10.77 -15.03
CA LEU A 401 7.78 -11.30 -13.76
C LEU A 401 8.94 -12.29 -13.94
N HIS A 402 9.00 -13.00 -15.07
CA HIS A 402 10.14 -13.88 -15.36
C HIS A 402 11.43 -13.08 -15.55
N GLU A 403 11.38 -11.97 -16.28
CA GLU A 403 12.54 -11.09 -16.44
C GLU A 403 12.95 -10.44 -15.12
N GLN A 404 12.00 -10.19 -14.20
CA GLN A 404 12.34 -9.74 -12.85
C GLN A 404 13.06 -10.81 -12.04
N VAL A 405 12.64 -12.07 -12.12
CA VAL A 405 13.36 -13.17 -11.47
C VAL A 405 14.80 -13.23 -11.99
N LYS A 406 15.01 -13.10 -13.30
CA LYS A 406 16.35 -13.06 -13.90
C LYS A 406 17.17 -11.88 -13.41
N ALA A 407 16.62 -10.68 -13.40
CA ALA A 407 17.31 -9.48 -12.93
C ALA A 407 17.76 -9.63 -11.47
N ILE A 408 16.85 -10.08 -10.59
CA ILE A 408 17.17 -10.32 -9.18
C ILE A 408 18.21 -11.44 -9.03
N ALA A 409 18.08 -12.54 -9.78
CA ALA A 409 19.06 -13.62 -9.75
C ALA A 409 20.47 -13.19 -10.23
N GLN A 410 20.54 -12.28 -11.21
CA GLN A 410 21.79 -11.67 -11.69
C GLN A 410 22.40 -10.76 -10.62
N GLU A 411 21.60 -9.90 -10.00
CA GLU A 411 22.01 -9.02 -8.90
C GLU A 411 22.59 -9.83 -7.73
N HIS A 412 21.94 -10.93 -7.36
CA HIS A 412 22.41 -11.84 -6.32
C HIS A 412 23.49 -12.84 -6.78
N ARG A 413 23.89 -12.83 -8.05
CA ARG A 413 24.89 -13.75 -8.64
C ARG A 413 24.57 -15.23 -8.42
N VAL A 414 23.31 -15.61 -8.59
CA VAL A 414 22.82 -16.99 -8.38
C VAL A 414 22.15 -17.61 -9.62
N VAL A 415 22.26 -16.98 -10.78
CA VAL A 415 21.68 -17.46 -12.05
C VAL A 415 22.03 -18.93 -12.31
N ASP A 416 23.30 -19.30 -12.13
CA ASP A 416 23.80 -20.65 -12.41
C ASP A 416 23.44 -21.68 -11.33
N ARG A 417 22.76 -21.27 -10.26
CA ARG A 417 22.28 -22.13 -9.17
C ARG A 417 20.79 -22.42 -9.26
N ILE A 418 20.10 -21.84 -10.25
CA ILE A 418 18.64 -21.89 -10.39
C ILE A 418 18.22 -22.95 -11.41
N ASN A 419 17.29 -23.81 -10.99
CA ASN A 419 16.48 -24.62 -11.87
C ASN A 419 15.33 -23.78 -12.46
N TRP A 420 15.49 -23.34 -13.71
CA TRP A 420 14.53 -22.47 -14.40
C TRP A 420 13.17 -23.14 -14.68
N ASP A 421 13.08 -24.47 -14.68
CA ASP A 421 11.78 -25.14 -14.79
C ASP A 421 10.99 -25.07 -13.48
N LYS A 422 11.67 -25.13 -12.33
CA LYS A 422 11.04 -24.81 -11.04
C LYS A 422 10.56 -23.36 -11.01
N VAL A 423 11.34 -22.41 -11.53
CA VAL A 423 10.93 -21.00 -11.63
C VAL A 423 9.65 -20.85 -12.46
N LYS A 424 9.55 -21.50 -13.63
CA LYS A 424 8.30 -21.49 -14.44
C LYS A 424 7.11 -22.01 -13.64
N TRP A 425 7.30 -23.05 -12.84
CA TRP A 425 6.26 -23.59 -11.95
C TRP A 425 5.83 -22.60 -10.87
N VAL A 426 6.79 -21.95 -10.21
CA VAL A 426 6.51 -20.92 -9.19
C VAL A 426 5.80 -19.71 -9.80
N LEU A 427 6.22 -19.25 -10.98
CA LEU A 427 5.58 -18.16 -11.72
C LEU A 427 4.15 -18.51 -12.17
N LYS A 428 3.90 -19.77 -12.56
CA LYS A 428 2.55 -20.23 -12.93
C LYS A 428 1.64 -20.35 -11.71
N GLY A 429 2.19 -20.82 -10.59
CA GLY A 429 1.44 -21.03 -9.34
C GLY A 429 1.20 -19.75 -8.53
N MET A 430 2.17 -18.83 -8.53
CA MET A 430 2.22 -17.61 -7.71
C MET A 430 1.77 -17.90 -6.28
N THR A 431 2.46 -18.85 -5.67
CA THR A 431 2.02 -19.54 -4.45
C THR A 431 2.03 -18.62 -3.23
N GLY A 432 2.78 -17.52 -3.30
CA GLY A 432 2.94 -16.53 -2.24
C GLY A 432 3.67 -17.07 -1.01
N VAL A 433 4.39 -18.18 -1.16
CA VAL A 433 5.29 -18.75 -0.15
C VAL A 433 6.66 -19.02 -0.79
N PRO A 434 7.76 -19.02 -0.03
CA PRO A 434 9.08 -19.33 -0.54
C PRO A 434 9.16 -20.80 -1.00
N GLU A 435 9.51 -20.99 -2.26
CA GLU A 435 9.73 -22.29 -2.90
C GLU A 435 11.21 -22.42 -3.30
N ASP A 436 11.76 -23.62 -3.15
CA ASP A 436 13.14 -23.91 -3.53
C ASP A 436 13.26 -24.09 -5.04
N VAL A 437 14.03 -23.21 -5.67
CA VAL A 437 14.30 -23.21 -7.11
C VAL A 437 15.75 -23.56 -7.43
N SER A 438 16.49 -24.13 -6.49
CA SER A 438 17.88 -24.53 -6.74
C SER A 438 17.97 -25.70 -7.74
N LEU A 439 19.11 -25.83 -8.41
CA LEU A 439 19.48 -27.00 -9.21
C LEU A 439 19.35 -28.32 -8.43
#